data_AF-A0A7R9AJI1-F1
#
_entry.id   AF-A0A7R9AJI1-F1
#
_cell.length_a   1.000
_cell.length_b   1.000
_cell.length_c   1.000
_cell.angle_alpha   90.00
_cell.angle_beta   90.00
_cell.angle_gamma   90.00
#
_symmetry.space_group_name_H-M   'P 1'
#
loop_
_entity.id
_entity.type
_entity.pdbx_description
1 polymer ?
#
loop_
_entity_poly.entity_id
_entity_poly.type
_entity_poly.pdbx_seq_one_letter_code
_entity_poly.pdbx_strand_id
1 'polypeptide(L)'
;DHIQEVLEKWEQIDDEIWAKVIVMERNRRVAKAYARAPVLTINGSDEGFDGFRLGLSGFLNPGRDPKTEEVKRRIGAGIKLKMDPEGSILVKRSSKSNVYVKNTLEETSLSNDILKLPNAALPYETPEKLFDMHKFEENMDRELKRAYPDRKKLEWQCVTALAFLRNEEELLDSPCWILILNIVALDLLKSRLPLPRRRSPGVQDKIVREDEDPYSLSSGSGSGSSGISSRDSKRPAKKEHENGGGVGMLKNLKSSRGRDQSKKGN
;
A
#
# COMPACT_ATOMS: atom_id res chain seq x y z
N ASP A 1 -3.90 -1.97 2.08
CA ASP A 1 -3.12 -2.03 3.34
C ASP A 1 -1.76 -1.35 3.28
N HIS A 2 -0.84 -1.78 2.41
CA HIS A 2 0.55 -1.26 2.45
C HIS A 2 0.69 0.23 2.12
N ILE A 3 -0.11 0.72 1.16
CA ILE A 3 -0.17 2.15 0.81
C ILE A 3 -0.73 2.95 1.98
N GLN A 4 -1.86 2.51 2.54
CA GLN A 4 -2.48 3.15 3.70
C GLN A 4 -1.51 3.23 4.89
N GLU A 5 -0.74 2.18 5.15
CA GLU A 5 0.29 2.18 6.20
C GLU A 5 1.37 3.26 5.97
N VAL A 6 1.74 3.53 4.71
CA VAL A 6 2.67 4.62 4.36
C VAL A 6 2.00 5.98 4.57
N LEU A 7 0.76 6.15 4.10
CA LEU A 7 0.02 7.41 4.22
C LEU A 7 -0.29 7.79 5.67
N GLU A 8 -0.62 6.81 6.53
CA GLU A 8 -0.87 7.04 7.96
C GLU A 8 0.38 7.46 8.74
N LYS A 9 1.56 7.04 8.26
CA LYS A 9 2.85 7.33 8.89
C LYS A 9 3.65 8.38 8.13
N TRP A 10 3.02 9.10 7.20
CA TRP A 10 3.72 9.98 6.26
C TRP A 10 4.68 10.96 6.95
N GLU A 11 4.20 11.68 7.95
CA GLU A 11 4.98 12.68 8.69
C GLU A 11 6.10 12.07 9.58
N GLN A 12 6.14 10.73 9.70
CA GLN A 12 7.18 9.99 10.42
C GLN A 12 8.19 9.33 9.47
N ILE A 13 7.95 9.41 8.16
CA ILE A 13 8.86 8.89 7.15
C ILE A 13 9.88 9.97 6.87
N ASP A 14 11.14 9.60 7.07
CA ASP A 14 12.34 10.36 6.74
C ASP A 14 12.36 10.68 5.23
N ASP A 15 12.66 11.92 4.88
CA ASP A 15 12.58 12.47 3.53
C ASP A 15 13.62 11.86 2.57
N GLU A 16 14.69 11.28 3.10
CA GLU A 16 15.66 10.52 2.30
C GLU A 16 15.13 9.14 1.85
N ILE A 17 14.00 8.68 2.39
CA ILE A 17 13.44 7.38 2.02
C ILE A 17 12.67 7.48 0.70
N TRP A 18 13.20 6.82 -0.32
CA TRP A 18 12.60 6.82 -1.65
C TRP A 18 11.70 5.61 -1.95
N ALA A 19 11.88 4.49 -1.24
CA ALA A 19 11.02 3.32 -1.39
C ALA A 19 10.81 2.54 -0.09
N LYS A 20 9.64 1.89 -0.02
CA LYS A 20 9.36 0.82 0.94
C LYS A 20 9.28 -0.51 0.22
N VAL A 21 10.16 -1.43 0.59
CA VAL A 21 10.19 -2.80 0.06
C VAL A 21 9.56 -3.75 1.08
N ILE A 22 8.67 -4.61 0.61
CA ILE A 22 7.97 -5.61 1.42
C ILE A 22 8.30 -6.98 0.86
N VAL A 23 8.87 -7.84 1.69
CA VAL A 23 9.23 -9.21 1.30
C VAL A 23 8.07 -10.13 1.61
N MET A 24 7.71 -10.95 0.63
CA MET A 24 6.59 -11.86 0.68
C MET A 24 7.05 -13.28 0.35
N GLU A 25 6.52 -14.24 1.11
CA GLU A 25 6.61 -15.66 0.82
C GLU A 25 5.17 -16.18 0.70
N ARG A 26 4.75 -16.56 -0.50
CA ARG A 26 3.34 -16.80 -0.82
C ARG A 26 2.50 -15.56 -0.47
N ASN A 27 1.41 -15.74 0.28
CA ASN A 27 0.57 -14.68 0.82
C ASN A 27 1.04 -14.12 2.18
N ARG A 28 2.23 -14.48 2.67
CA ARG A 28 2.74 -14.04 3.97
C ARG A 28 3.81 -12.97 3.81
N ARG A 29 3.62 -11.84 4.49
CA ARG A 29 4.66 -10.82 4.66
C ARG A 29 5.69 -11.28 5.67
N VAL A 30 6.95 -11.35 5.27
CA VAL A 30 8.08 -11.80 6.12
C VAL A 30 8.98 -10.65 6.57
N ALA A 31 9.06 -9.56 5.80
CA ALA A 31 9.89 -8.42 6.16
C ALA A 31 9.41 -7.10 5.53
N LYS A 32 9.96 -5.99 6.04
CA LYS A 32 9.85 -4.65 5.48
C LYS A 32 11.22 -3.98 5.53
N ALA A 33 11.57 -3.23 4.50
CA ALA A 33 12.77 -2.42 4.44
C ALA A 33 12.43 -1.04 3.85
N TYR A 34 13.11 -0.01 4.32
CA TYR A 34 12.98 1.35 3.82
C TYR A 34 14.31 1.75 3.17
N ALA A 35 14.27 2.02 1.87
CA ALA A 35 15.45 2.32 1.08
C ALA A 35 15.76 3.81 1.15
N ARG A 36 16.96 4.15 1.64
CA ARG A 36 17.53 5.50 1.62
C ARG A 36 18.64 5.64 0.60
N ALA A 37 19.55 4.65 0.57
CA ALA A 37 20.66 4.64 -0.37
C ALA A 37 20.14 4.65 -1.82
N PRO A 38 20.76 5.41 -2.75
CA PRO A 38 20.30 5.50 -4.15
C PRO A 38 20.27 4.16 -4.87
N VAL A 39 21.06 3.19 -4.40
CA VAL A 39 21.12 1.82 -4.91
C VAL A 39 20.79 0.85 -3.78
N LEU A 40 19.80 -0.01 -4.01
CA LEU A 40 19.44 -1.11 -3.11
C LEU A 40 19.70 -2.44 -3.80
N THR A 41 20.53 -3.29 -3.20
CA THR A 41 20.73 -4.67 -3.67
C THR A 41 19.75 -5.59 -2.96
N ILE A 42 19.08 -6.49 -3.69
CA ILE A 42 18.19 -7.50 -3.11
C ILE A 42 18.65 -8.86 -3.59
N ASN A 43 19.06 -9.75 -2.69
CA ASN A 43 19.74 -10.99 -3.05
C ASN A 43 19.29 -12.17 -2.16
N GLY A 44 19.89 -13.35 -2.35
CA GLY A 44 19.57 -14.57 -1.60
C GLY A 44 20.33 -14.75 -0.29
N SER A 45 21.13 -13.77 0.17
CA SER A 45 21.93 -13.92 1.40
C SER A 45 21.05 -13.98 2.65
N ASP A 46 21.64 -14.41 3.76
CA ASP A 46 21.04 -14.52 5.09
C ASP A 46 21.29 -13.28 5.97
N GLU A 47 21.86 -12.22 5.39
CA GLU A 47 22.27 -11.00 6.13
C GLU A 47 21.10 -10.07 6.51
N GLY A 48 19.88 -10.35 6.06
CA GLY A 48 18.71 -9.51 6.38
C GLY A 48 18.78 -8.15 5.68
N PHE A 49 18.60 -7.04 6.40
CA PHE A 49 18.66 -5.68 5.84
C PHE A 49 19.70 -4.82 6.56
N ASP A 50 20.67 -4.28 5.83
CA ASP A 50 21.77 -3.45 6.36
C ASP A 50 21.68 -1.96 5.94
N GLY A 51 20.61 -1.57 5.24
CA GLY A 51 20.41 -0.23 4.69
C GLY A 51 20.67 -0.10 3.18
N PHE A 52 21.50 -0.97 2.60
CA PHE A 52 21.87 -0.94 1.17
C PHE A 52 21.78 -2.31 0.47
N ARG A 53 21.68 -3.39 1.25
CA ARG A 53 21.46 -4.78 0.83
C ARG A 53 20.31 -5.40 1.62
N LEU A 54 19.50 -6.18 0.92
CA LEU A 54 18.38 -6.94 1.44
C LEU A 54 18.58 -8.42 1.08
N GLY A 55 19.17 -9.17 2.01
CA GLY A 55 19.30 -10.62 1.98
C GLY A 55 17.99 -11.31 2.33
N LEU A 56 17.31 -11.83 1.32
CA LEU A 56 15.97 -12.39 1.46
C LEU A 56 15.94 -13.62 2.38
N SER A 57 17.02 -14.38 2.49
CA SER A 57 17.11 -15.56 3.35
C SER A 57 17.30 -15.24 4.84
N GLY A 58 17.60 -13.98 5.18
CA GLY A 58 17.85 -13.55 6.57
C GLY A 58 16.58 -13.40 7.42
N PHE A 59 15.40 -13.55 6.82
CA PHE A 59 14.12 -13.41 7.53
C PHE A 59 13.51 -14.76 7.84
N LEU A 60 13.01 -14.94 9.07
CA LEU A 60 12.32 -16.15 9.50
C LEU A 60 10.86 -16.15 9.04
N ASN A 61 10.37 -17.32 8.62
CA ASN A 61 8.96 -17.56 8.37
C ASN A 61 8.57 -18.94 8.91
N PRO A 62 7.87 -19.04 10.04
CA PRO A 62 7.47 -20.32 10.63
C PRO A 62 6.59 -21.19 9.72
N GLY A 63 5.91 -20.58 8.75
CA GLY A 63 5.04 -21.27 7.79
C GLY A 63 5.69 -21.51 6.43
N ARG A 64 7.03 -21.46 6.33
CA ARG A 64 7.73 -21.61 5.06
C ARG A 64 7.65 -23.05 4.56
N ASP A 65 7.19 -23.19 3.31
CA ASP A 65 7.10 -24.49 2.64
C ASP A 65 8.42 -24.89 1.95
N PRO A 66 8.65 -26.20 1.69
CA PRO A 66 9.87 -26.69 1.05
C PRO A 66 10.18 -26.09 -0.34
N LYS A 67 9.15 -25.76 -1.14
CA LYS A 67 9.34 -25.13 -2.46
C LYS A 67 9.85 -23.69 -2.31
N THR A 68 9.35 -22.97 -1.31
CA THR A 68 9.88 -21.63 -0.96
C THR A 68 11.34 -21.71 -0.49
N GLU A 69 11.67 -22.66 0.37
CA GLU A 69 13.07 -22.92 0.79
C GLU A 69 14.00 -23.20 -0.41
N GLU A 70 13.58 -24.05 -1.35
CA GLU A 70 14.36 -24.34 -2.57
C GLU A 70 14.58 -23.09 -3.42
N VAL A 71 13.55 -22.28 -3.60
CA VAL A 71 13.62 -21.04 -4.38
C VAL A 71 14.63 -20.08 -3.79
N LYS A 72 14.59 -19.85 -2.47
CA LYS A 72 15.47 -18.90 -1.78
C LYS A 72 16.94 -19.26 -1.91
N ARG A 73 17.28 -20.55 -1.81
CA ARG A 73 18.66 -21.05 -2.02
C ARG A 73 19.21 -20.75 -3.42
N ARG A 74 18.34 -20.52 -4.41
CA ARG A 74 18.72 -20.31 -5.82
C ARG A 74 18.67 -18.85 -6.26
N ILE A 75 18.26 -17.90 -5.39
CA ILE A 75 18.18 -16.47 -5.74
C ILE A 75 19.59 -15.93 -6.10
N GLY A 76 20.63 -16.33 -5.38
CA GLY A 76 22.00 -15.89 -5.63
C GLY A 76 22.15 -14.37 -5.50
N ALA A 77 22.81 -13.71 -6.46
CA ALA A 77 23.04 -12.26 -6.45
C ALA A 77 21.78 -11.39 -6.64
N GLY A 78 20.62 -11.99 -6.91
CA GLY A 78 19.32 -11.35 -7.08
C GLY A 78 19.27 -10.19 -8.09
N ILE A 79 18.91 -9.00 -7.60
CA ILE A 79 18.73 -7.77 -8.38
C ILE A 79 19.38 -6.56 -7.69
N LYS A 80 19.57 -5.49 -8.45
CA LYS A 80 19.88 -4.15 -7.95
C LYS A 80 18.80 -3.19 -8.42
N LEU A 81 18.26 -2.42 -7.49
CA LEU A 81 17.36 -1.31 -7.75
C LEU A 81 18.15 -0.01 -7.64
N LYS A 82 17.86 0.94 -8.51
CA LYS A 82 18.43 2.29 -8.45
C LYS A 82 17.34 3.30 -8.76
N MET A 83 17.19 4.32 -7.92
CA MET A 83 16.37 5.48 -8.26
C MET A 83 17.21 6.49 -9.06
N ASP A 84 16.62 7.07 -10.10
CA ASP A 84 17.19 8.21 -10.82
C ASP A 84 16.65 9.55 -10.26
N PRO A 85 17.26 10.70 -10.61
CA PRO A 85 16.84 12.01 -10.10
C PRO A 85 15.39 12.38 -10.39
N GLU A 86 14.81 11.81 -11.45
CA GLU A 86 13.42 12.01 -11.84
C GLU A 86 12.45 11.11 -11.05
N GLY A 87 12.95 10.24 -10.16
CA GLY A 87 12.13 9.33 -9.35
C GLY A 87 11.69 8.07 -10.07
N SER A 88 12.16 7.83 -11.30
CA SER A 88 12.03 6.55 -11.96
C SER A 88 12.92 5.51 -11.27
N ILE A 89 12.54 4.24 -11.38
CA ILE A 89 13.28 3.14 -10.75
C ILE A 89 13.85 2.26 -11.86
N LEU A 90 15.16 2.09 -11.86
CA LEU A 90 15.87 1.12 -12.68
C LEU A 90 16.05 -0.19 -11.92
N VAL A 91 15.95 -1.31 -12.62
CA VAL A 91 16.22 -2.64 -12.10
C VAL A 91 17.27 -3.33 -12.97
N LYS A 92 18.26 -3.96 -12.33
CA LYS A 92 19.24 -4.81 -13.01
C LYS A 92 19.24 -6.18 -12.35
N ARG A 93 19.01 -7.23 -13.14
CA ARG A 93 19.17 -8.61 -12.66
C ARG A 93 20.65 -8.98 -12.66
N SER A 94 21.17 -9.37 -11.51
CA SER A 94 22.54 -9.89 -11.35
C SER A 94 22.58 -11.39 -11.02
N SER A 95 21.43 -12.01 -10.80
CA SER A 95 21.31 -13.45 -10.57
C SER A 95 21.29 -14.25 -11.86
N LYS A 96 21.92 -15.44 -11.84
CA LYS A 96 21.75 -16.44 -12.91
C LYS A 96 20.31 -16.96 -12.99
N SER A 97 19.58 -16.94 -11.88
CA SER A 97 18.16 -17.27 -11.80
C SER A 97 17.29 -16.16 -12.39
N ASN A 98 16.16 -16.53 -12.98
CA ASN A 98 15.23 -15.54 -13.55
C ASN A 98 14.55 -14.71 -12.46
N VAL A 99 14.20 -13.48 -12.82
CA VAL A 99 13.38 -12.58 -12.02
C VAL A 99 12.31 -12.02 -12.95
N TYR A 100 11.07 -11.99 -12.49
CA TYR A 100 9.90 -11.66 -13.29
C TYR A 100 9.23 -10.41 -12.74
N VAL A 101 8.91 -9.47 -13.62
CA VAL A 101 8.10 -8.30 -13.28
C VAL A 101 6.63 -8.67 -13.35
N LYS A 102 5.85 -8.26 -12.35
CA LYS A 102 4.44 -8.59 -12.25
C LYS A 102 3.61 -7.36 -12.52
N ASN A 103 2.99 -7.32 -13.70
CA ASN A 103 1.97 -6.33 -13.99
C ASN A 103 0.61 -6.85 -13.49
N THR A 104 0.02 -6.14 -12.54
CA THR A 104 -1.30 -6.47 -11.97
C THR A 104 -2.36 -5.44 -12.35
N LEU A 105 -2.00 -4.48 -13.20
CA LEU A 105 -2.83 -3.32 -13.55
C LEU A 105 -3.04 -3.23 -15.05
N GLU A 106 -4.23 -2.80 -15.45
CA GLU A 106 -4.52 -2.42 -16.83
C GLU A 106 -3.78 -1.13 -17.22
N GLU A 107 -3.87 -0.11 -16.37
CA GLU A 107 -3.17 1.16 -16.51
C GLU A 107 -1.98 1.18 -15.53
N THR A 108 -0.76 1.16 -16.06
CA THR A 108 0.47 0.89 -15.28
C THR A 108 1.56 1.92 -15.54
N SER A 109 2.41 2.14 -14.53
CA SER A 109 3.63 2.95 -14.62
C SER A 109 4.87 2.14 -14.93
N LEU A 110 4.72 0.85 -15.24
CA LEU A 110 5.81 0.05 -15.80
C LEU A 110 6.24 0.64 -17.15
N SER A 111 7.55 0.66 -17.39
CA SER A 111 8.07 1.12 -18.68
C SER A 111 7.58 0.22 -19.82
N ASN A 112 7.50 0.78 -21.02
CA ASN A 112 7.07 0.03 -22.19
C ASN A 112 8.04 -1.09 -22.56
N ASP A 113 9.31 -0.98 -22.22
CA ASP A 113 10.32 -2.00 -22.49
C ASP A 113 10.10 -3.22 -21.59
N ILE A 114 9.81 -3.01 -20.30
CA ILE A 114 9.40 -4.08 -19.37
C ILE A 114 8.15 -4.81 -19.87
N LEU A 115 7.15 -4.08 -20.37
CA LEU A 115 5.90 -4.67 -20.86
C LEU A 115 6.09 -5.50 -22.14
N LYS A 116 7.16 -5.26 -22.90
CA LYS A 116 7.51 -6.02 -24.10
C LYS A 116 8.40 -7.23 -23.81
N LEU A 117 8.91 -7.37 -22.59
CA LEU A 117 9.77 -8.50 -22.24
C LEU A 117 8.97 -9.82 -22.34
N PRO A 118 9.54 -10.85 -22.97
CA PRO A 118 8.90 -12.15 -23.04
C PRO A 118 8.71 -12.70 -21.63
N ASN A 119 7.47 -13.07 -21.29
CA ASN A 119 7.07 -13.52 -19.96
C ASN A 119 7.39 -12.53 -18.82
N ALA A 120 7.59 -11.25 -19.14
CA ALA A 120 8.05 -10.22 -18.20
C ALA A 120 9.35 -10.60 -17.46
N ALA A 121 10.19 -11.43 -18.08
CA ALA A 121 11.43 -11.91 -17.47
C ALA A 121 12.57 -10.91 -17.69
N LEU A 122 13.23 -10.48 -16.61
CA LEU A 122 14.31 -9.52 -16.69
C LEU A 122 15.55 -10.12 -17.39
N PRO A 123 16.13 -9.41 -18.38
CA PRO A 123 17.38 -9.82 -19.03
C PRO A 123 18.53 -9.86 -18.02
N TYR A 124 19.46 -10.79 -18.23
CA TYR A 124 20.62 -10.95 -17.35
C TYR A 124 21.62 -9.82 -17.56
N GLU A 125 22.02 -9.15 -16.47
CA GLU A 125 23.04 -8.09 -16.46
C GLU A 125 22.74 -6.87 -17.35
N THR A 126 21.50 -6.72 -17.83
CA THR A 126 21.02 -5.52 -18.53
C THR A 126 20.11 -4.71 -17.60
N PRO A 127 20.42 -3.42 -17.34
CA PRO A 127 19.53 -2.54 -16.61
C PRO A 127 18.28 -2.19 -17.44
N GLU A 128 17.10 -2.31 -16.84
CA GLU A 128 15.82 -1.95 -17.42
C GLU A 128 15.13 -0.90 -16.56
N LYS A 129 14.37 0.03 -17.17
CA LYS A 129 13.53 0.96 -16.41
C LYS A 129 12.31 0.22 -15.88
N LEU A 130 12.25 -0.02 -14.58
CA LEU A 130 11.15 -0.73 -13.93
C LEU A 130 9.91 0.16 -13.83
N PHE A 131 10.06 1.34 -13.22
CA PHE A 131 9.01 2.33 -13.03
C PHE A 131 9.38 3.58 -13.81
N ASP A 132 8.45 4.10 -14.62
CA ASP A 132 8.64 5.30 -15.42
C ASP A 132 7.83 6.47 -14.83
N MET A 133 8.53 7.44 -14.23
CA MET A 133 7.89 8.59 -13.60
C MET A 133 7.14 9.46 -14.60
N HIS A 134 7.70 9.68 -15.80
CA HIS A 134 7.03 10.49 -16.81
C HIS A 134 5.71 9.85 -17.25
N LYS A 135 5.71 8.52 -17.46
CA LYS A 135 4.48 7.78 -17.75
C LYS A 135 3.47 7.87 -16.60
N PHE A 136 3.94 7.83 -15.34
CA PHE A 136 3.06 8.02 -14.18
C PHE A 136 2.44 9.42 -14.13
N GLU A 137 3.21 10.46 -14.41
CA GLU A 137 2.72 11.85 -14.51
C GLU A 137 1.66 12.00 -15.59
N GLU A 138 1.88 11.43 -16.79
CA GLU A 138 0.89 11.42 -17.87
C GLU A 138 -0.40 10.70 -17.47
N ASN A 139 -0.28 9.56 -16.78
CA ASN A 139 -1.42 8.80 -16.28
C ASN A 139 -2.21 9.64 -15.24
N MET A 140 -1.51 10.33 -14.34
CA MET A 140 -2.11 11.22 -13.36
C MET A 140 -2.84 12.39 -14.02
N ASP A 141 -2.22 13.07 -14.97
CA ASP A 141 -2.83 14.19 -15.69
C ASP A 141 -4.06 13.74 -16.51
N ARG A 142 -4.05 12.52 -17.04
CA ARG A 142 -5.21 11.93 -17.72
C ARG A 142 -6.33 11.59 -16.74
N GLU A 143 -6.01 11.01 -15.59
CA GLU A 143 -7.00 10.68 -14.53
C GLU A 143 -7.67 11.94 -13.99
N LEU A 144 -6.89 13.01 -13.75
CA LEU A 144 -7.37 14.30 -13.27
C LEU A 144 -8.37 14.99 -14.22
N LYS A 145 -8.31 14.67 -15.52
CA LYS A 145 -9.24 15.19 -16.53
C LYS A 145 -10.53 14.35 -16.65
N ARG A 146 -10.64 13.21 -15.97
CA ARG A 146 -11.86 12.39 -15.98
C ARG A 146 -12.97 13.08 -15.20
N ALA A 147 -14.23 12.82 -15.56
CA ALA A 147 -15.39 13.34 -14.84
C ALA A 147 -15.42 12.90 -13.37
N TYR A 148 -14.87 11.73 -13.08
CA TYR A 148 -14.72 11.18 -11.74
C TYR A 148 -13.30 10.63 -11.57
N PRO A 149 -12.33 11.48 -11.19
CA PRO A 149 -10.95 11.04 -10.96
C PRO A 149 -10.87 10.03 -9.82
N ASP A 150 -10.21 8.90 -10.06
CA ASP A 150 -10.01 7.84 -9.09
C ASP A 150 -8.55 7.80 -8.60
N ARG A 151 -8.34 8.42 -7.44
CA ARG A 151 -7.04 8.41 -6.76
C ARG A 151 -6.51 6.99 -6.51
N LYS A 152 -7.37 6.01 -6.20
CA LYS A 152 -6.91 4.67 -5.86
C LYS A 152 -6.22 4.02 -7.06
N LYS A 153 -6.70 4.26 -8.28
CA LYS A 153 -6.02 3.76 -9.50
C LYS A 153 -4.58 4.26 -9.60
N LEU A 154 -4.35 5.53 -9.29
CA LEU A 154 -3.02 6.12 -9.28
C LEU A 154 -2.16 5.60 -8.13
N GLU A 155 -2.73 5.43 -6.94
CA GLU A 155 -2.02 4.85 -5.79
C GLU A 155 -1.47 3.44 -6.11
N TRP A 156 -2.24 2.62 -6.81
CA TRP A 156 -1.82 1.27 -7.18
C TRP A 156 -0.67 1.29 -8.20
N GLN A 157 -0.60 2.29 -9.07
CA GLN A 157 0.50 2.46 -10.01
C GLN A 157 1.84 2.74 -9.32
N CYS A 158 1.85 3.35 -8.13
CA CYS A 158 3.05 3.56 -7.32
C CYS A 158 3.65 2.25 -6.75
N VAL A 159 3.02 1.11 -7.02
CA VAL A 159 3.39 -0.19 -6.48
C VAL A 159 3.84 -1.12 -7.59
N THR A 160 5.02 -1.72 -7.43
CA THR A 160 5.57 -2.70 -8.37
C THR A 160 5.92 -4.00 -7.67
N ALA A 161 5.61 -5.14 -8.29
CA ALA A 161 5.92 -6.45 -7.77
C ALA A 161 6.97 -7.19 -8.62
N LEU A 162 7.91 -7.86 -7.96
CA LEU A 162 8.95 -8.69 -8.59
C LEU A 162 8.95 -10.09 -7.96
N ALA A 163 8.90 -11.14 -8.79
CA ALA A 163 8.94 -12.54 -8.36
C ALA A 163 10.28 -13.20 -8.73
N PHE A 164 10.85 -13.96 -7.81
CA PHE A 164 12.14 -14.63 -8.00
C PHE A 164 11.96 -16.08 -8.42
N LEU A 165 12.76 -16.52 -9.41
CA LEU A 165 12.90 -17.89 -9.91
C LEU A 165 11.66 -18.51 -10.60
N ARG A 166 10.45 -18.27 -10.09
CA ARG A 166 9.19 -18.81 -10.62
C ARG A 166 8.26 -17.69 -11.06
N ASN A 167 7.60 -17.90 -12.19
CA ASN A 167 6.58 -17.00 -12.74
C ASN A 167 5.20 -17.66 -12.58
N GLU A 168 4.68 -17.68 -11.36
CA GLU A 168 3.34 -18.21 -11.10
C GLU A 168 2.28 -17.26 -11.64
N GLU A 169 1.13 -17.74 -12.12
CA GLU A 169 0.06 -16.86 -12.64
C GLU A 169 -0.43 -15.90 -11.54
N GLU A 170 -0.80 -16.48 -10.39
CA GLU A 170 -1.18 -15.74 -9.20
C GLU A 170 0.07 -15.29 -8.41
N LEU A 171 0.16 -13.98 -8.15
CA LEU A 171 1.28 -13.41 -7.42
C LEU A 171 1.38 -13.99 -5.99
N LEU A 172 0.24 -14.22 -5.34
CA LEU A 172 0.20 -14.74 -3.98
C LEU A 172 0.63 -16.21 -3.88
N ASP A 173 0.68 -16.93 -5.00
CA ASP A 173 1.24 -18.27 -5.08
C ASP A 173 2.76 -18.26 -5.30
N SER A 174 3.35 -17.10 -5.61
CA SER A 174 4.79 -17.00 -5.83
C SER A 174 5.56 -17.34 -4.54
N PRO A 175 6.54 -18.27 -4.60
CA PRO A 175 7.25 -18.74 -3.41
C PRO A 175 8.05 -17.64 -2.71
N CYS A 176 8.70 -16.76 -3.48
CA CYS A 176 9.43 -15.62 -2.95
C CYS A 176 9.30 -14.45 -3.92
N TRP A 177 8.74 -13.35 -3.44
CA TRP A 177 8.51 -12.13 -4.22
C TRP A 177 8.59 -10.90 -3.32
N ILE A 178 8.71 -9.74 -3.94
CA ILE A 178 8.76 -8.45 -3.25
C ILE A 178 7.73 -7.49 -3.84
N LEU A 179 7.26 -6.59 -2.98
CA LEU A 179 6.45 -5.43 -3.35
C LEU A 179 7.29 -4.18 -3.08
N ILE A 180 7.40 -3.30 -4.07
CA ILE A 180 8.12 -2.04 -4.00
C ILE A 180 7.08 -0.93 -4.06
N LEU A 181 7.01 -0.10 -3.04
CA LEU A 181 6.21 1.13 -3.04
C LEU A 181 7.16 2.29 -3.32
N ASN A 182 6.96 2.99 -4.44
CA ASN A 182 7.68 4.21 -4.79
C ASN A 182 7.12 5.37 -3.96
N ILE A 183 7.86 5.81 -2.94
CA ILE A 183 7.43 6.87 -2.03
C ILE A 183 7.45 8.22 -2.73
N VAL A 184 8.41 8.45 -3.63
CA VAL A 184 8.50 9.68 -4.42
C VAL A 184 7.26 9.85 -5.32
N ALA A 185 6.83 8.78 -5.98
CA ALA A 185 5.60 8.81 -6.78
C ALA A 185 4.35 9.04 -5.91
N LEU A 186 4.29 8.46 -4.70
CA LEU A 186 3.20 8.71 -3.76
C LEU A 186 3.18 10.16 -3.25
N ASP A 187 4.34 10.77 -3.03
CA ASP A 187 4.44 12.19 -2.64
C ASP A 187 3.92 13.11 -3.76
N LEU A 188 4.36 12.84 -4.99
CA LEU A 188 3.85 13.55 -6.17
C LEU A 188 2.33 13.42 -6.30
N LEU A 189 1.79 12.22 -6.11
CA LEU A 189 0.34 12.01 -6.10
C LEU A 189 -0.35 12.78 -4.96
N LYS A 190 0.23 12.80 -3.76
CA LYS A 190 -0.31 13.53 -2.59
C LYS A 190 -0.33 15.04 -2.83
N SER A 191 0.66 15.59 -3.52
CA SER A 191 0.72 17.03 -3.83
C SER A 191 -0.29 17.46 -4.88
N ARG A 192 -0.57 16.60 -5.88
CA ARG A 192 -1.50 16.89 -7.00
C ARG A 192 -2.96 16.58 -6.67
N LEU A 193 -3.18 15.55 -5.86
CA LEU A 193 -4.47 15.20 -5.29
C LEU A 193 -4.28 15.17 -3.78
N PRO A 194 -4.69 16.20 -3.02
CA PRO A 194 -4.70 16.11 -1.57
C PRO A 194 -5.71 15.04 -1.13
N LEU A 195 -5.40 14.28 -0.09
CA LEU A 195 -6.41 13.43 0.54
C LEU A 195 -7.56 14.33 1.03
N PRO A 196 -8.84 13.95 0.84
CA PRO A 196 -9.94 14.64 1.48
C PRO A 196 -9.62 14.68 2.98
N ARG A 197 -9.43 15.89 3.53
CA ARG A 197 -9.17 16.05 4.97
C ARG A 197 -10.28 15.30 5.69
N ARG A 198 -9.94 14.24 6.44
CA ARG A 198 -10.89 13.68 7.39
C ARG A 198 -11.25 14.82 8.32
N ARG A 199 -12.45 15.37 8.17
CA ARG A 199 -12.99 16.32 9.15
C ARG A 199 -12.87 15.62 10.49
N SER A 200 -12.09 16.18 11.40
CA SER A 200 -12.15 15.82 12.80
C SER A 200 -13.63 15.93 13.21
N PRO A 201 -14.22 14.90 13.83
CA PRO A 201 -15.57 15.02 14.36
C PRO A 201 -15.50 16.04 15.50
N GLY A 202 -15.79 17.31 15.21
CA GLY A 202 -15.76 18.36 16.24
C GLY A 202 -15.72 19.82 15.79
N VAL A 203 -15.41 20.16 14.53
CA VAL A 203 -15.39 21.57 14.11
C VAL A 203 -16.37 21.79 12.98
N GLN A 204 -17.54 22.34 13.32
CA GLN A 204 -18.47 22.91 12.35
C GLN A 204 -17.88 24.24 11.87
N ASP A 205 -17.27 24.24 10.68
CA ASP A 205 -17.01 25.48 9.96
C ASP A 205 -18.35 26.06 9.49
N LYS A 206 -18.88 27.03 10.24
CA LYS A 206 -19.89 27.96 9.74
C LYS A 206 -19.16 29.07 8.99
N ILE A 207 -19.21 29.02 7.67
CA ILE A 207 -19.00 30.19 6.79
C ILE A 207 -20.24 30.22 5.89
N VAL A 208 -21.33 30.82 6.37
CA VAL A 208 -21.81 32.17 6.03
C VAL A 208 -21.90 32.36 4.51
N ARG A 209 -23.11 32.19 3.98
CA ARG A 209 -23.53 32.76 2.69
C ARG A 209 -23.96 34.20 2.98
N GLU A 210 -23.10 35.16 2.64
CA GLU A 210 -23.51 36.56 2.48
C GLU A 210 -23.94 36.72 1.03
N ASP A 211 -25.25 36.84 0.81
CA ASP A 211 -25.87 37.45 -0.38
C ASP A 211 -27.35 37.67 -0.04
N GLU A 212 -27.65 38.66 0.81
CA GLU A 212 -29.00 39.22 0.96
C GLU A 212 -28.86 40.74 1.00
N ASP A 213 -29.24 41.37 -0.11
CA ASP A 213 -29.18 42.81 -0.38
C ASP A 213 -30.34 43.53 0.36
N PRO A 214 -30.09 44.53 1.23
CA PRO A 214 -31.11 45.09 2.12
C PRO A 214 -32.04 46.15 1.51
N TYR A 215 -32.07 46.34 0.18
CA TYR A 215 -32.97 47.31 -0.45
C TYR A 215 -34.04 46.64 -1.31
N SER A 216 -35.18 46.32 -0.69
CA SER A 216 -36.44 46.10 -1.41
C SER A 216 -37.62 46.64 -0.60
N LEU A 217 -37.93 47.92 -0.82
CA LEU A 217 -39.13 48.57 -0.30
C LEU A 217 -40.26 48.55 -1.35
N SER A 218 -41.35 47.90 -0.95
CA SER A 218 -42.76 48.13 -1.29
C SER A 218 -43.24 48.10 -2.75
N SER A 219 -44.24 47.25 -3.03
CA SER A 219 -45.64 47.69 -3.23
C SER A 219 -46.57 46.54 -3.64
N GLY A 220 -47.83 46.57 -3.17
CA GLY A 220 -48.96 45.99 -3.91
C GLY A 220 -49.75 44.84 -3.26
N SER A 221 -50.71 45.21 -2.42
CA SER A 221 -52.14 44.82 -2.45
C SER A 221 -52.58 43.36 -2.71
N GLY A 222 -53.39 42.84 -1.79
CA GLY A 222 -54.65 42.16 -2.17
C GLY A 222 -54.91 40.73 -1.66
N SER A 223 -55.85 40.64 -0.71
CA SER A 223 -56.98 39.69 -0.71
C SER A 223 -56.77 38.19 -0.39
N GLY A 224 -57.50 37.73 0.65
CA GLY A 224 -58.44 36.61 0.47
C GLY A 224 -58.17 35.27 1.18
N SER A 225 -58.85 35.10 2.34
CA SER A 225 -59.73 33.96 2.67
C SER A 225 -59.23 32.51 2.85
N SER A 226 -59.59 31.98 4.03
CA SER A 226 -60.23 30.67 4.35
C SER A 226 -59.46 29.36 4.46
N GLY A 227 -59.76 28.64 5.57
CA GLY A 227 -59.90 27.17 5.62
C GLY A 227 -58.86 26.44 6.48
N ILE A 228 -59.10 26.24 7.79
CA ILE A 228 -59.62 24.98 8.38
C ILE A 228 -58.79 23.73 8.02
N SER A 229 -58.01 23.22 8.98
CA SER A 229 -58.40 22.04 9.77
C SER A 229 -57.32 21.64 10.76
N SER A 230 -57.74 21.56 12.02
CA SER A 230 -57.08 20.88 13.11
C SER A 230 -57.18 19.36 12.93
N ARG A 231 -56.12 18.62 13.26
CA ARG A 231 -56.24 17.33 13.94
C ARG A 231 -54.96 16.97 14.69
N ASP A 232 -55.10 17.24 15.98
CA ASP A 232 -54.48 16.65 17.16
C ASP A 232 -54.48 15.11 17.11
N SER A 233 -53.36 14.47 17.49
CA SER A 233 -53.37 13.27 18.36
C SER A 233 -51.97 12.69 18.62
N LYS A 234 -51.42 13.09 19.77
CA LYS A 234 -50.89 12.25 20.87
C LYS A 234 -50.03 10.99 20.56
N ARG A 235 -48.78 11.09 21.03
CA ARG A 235 -47.93 10.07 21.70
C ARG A 235 -48.71 9.24 22.76
N PRO A 236 -48.26 8.02 23.11
CA PRO A 236 -47.30 7.88 24.21
C PRO A 236 -46.23 6.78 24.07
N ALA A 237 -45.24 6.91 24.94
CA ALA A 237 -44.07 6.06 25.14
C ALA A 237 -44.24 5.07 26.30
N LYS A 238 -43.19 4.24 26.49
CA LYS A 238 -42.82 3.33 27.61
C LYS A 238 -43.11 1.84 27.30
N LYS A 239 -42.25 0.86 27.63
CA LYS A 239 -41.30 0.77 28.75
C LYS A 239 -40.27 -0.36 28.51
N GLU A 240 -39.13 -0.23 29.17
CA GLU A 240 -38.02 -1.17 29.29
C GLU A 240 -38.38 -2.45 30.06
N HIS A 241 -37.61 -3.51 29.84
CA HIS A 241 -37.34 -4.54 30.84
C HIS A 241 -35.90 -5.07 30.72
N GLU A 242 -35.15 -4.95 31.81
CA GLU A 242 -33.84 -5.55 32.06
C GLU A 242 -33.94 -7.05 32.39
N ASN A 243 -32.87 -7.79 32.06
CA ASN A 243 -32.23 -8.88 32.80
C ASN A 243 -31.02 -9.33 31.94
N GLY A 244 -29.78 -9.53 32.40
CA GLY A 244 -29.23 -9.79 33.74
C GLY A 244 -28.49 -11.14 33.74
N GLY A 245 -27.15 -11.12 33.88
CA GLY A 245 -26.28 -12.30 34.14
C GLY A 245 -25.33 -12.65 32.97
N GLY A 246 -23.99 -12.63 33.03
CA GLY A 246 -23.04 -12.62 34.14
C GLY A 246 -22.61 -14.05 34.50
N VAL A 247 -21.41 -14.50 34.08
CA VAL A 247 -20.46 -15.37 34.83
C VAL A 247 -19.11 -15.37 34.08
N GLY A 248 -18.01 -15.11 34.79
CA GLY A 248 -16.65 -15.43 34.38
C GLY A 248 -16.08 -16.65 35.11
N MET A 249 -15.02 -17.25 34.56
CA MET A 249 -14.10 -18.19 35.22
C MET A 249 -12.72 -18.06 34.53
N LEU A 250 -11.68 -17.55 35.19
CA LEU A 250 -10.62 -18.29 35.92
C LEU A 250 -9.83 -19.26 34.99
N LYS A 251 -8.64 -18.86 34.51
CA LYS A 251 -7.29 -18.96 35.10
C LYS A 251 -6.61 -20.35 34.99
N ASN A 252 -5.46 -20.29 34.31
CA ASN A 252 -4.20 -21.01 34.56
C ASN A 252 -4.10 -22.52 34.32
N LEU A 253 -3.21 -22.90 33.40
CA LEU A 253 -2.23 -23.94 33.65
C LEU A 253 -0.83 -23.47 33.20
N LYS A 254 0.11 -23.51 34.14
CA LYS A 254 1.53 -23.19 34.00
C LYS A 254 2.33 -24.43 33.56
N SER A 255 3.41 -24.18 32.80
CA SER A 255 4.80 -24.64 33.01
C SER A 255 5.15 -26.15 33.11
N SER A 256 6.03 -26.59 32.20
CA SER A 256 7.31 -27.29 32.49
C SER A 256 8.13 -27.38 31.19
N ARG A 257 9.28 -26.74 30.95
CA ARG A 257 10.66 -26.83 31.51
C ARG A 257 11.37 -28.20 31.38
N GLY A 258 12.56 -28.14 30.77
CA GLY A 258 13.70 -29.09 30.88
C GLY A 258 13.76 -30.11 29.74
N ARG A 259 14.88 -30.53 29.15
CA ARG A 259 16.35 -30.45 29.37
C ARG A 259 17.00 -30.89 28.03
N ASP A 260 18.03 -30.25 27.49
CA ASP A 260 19.46 -30.31 27.85
C ASP A 260 20.27 -31.38 27.08
N GLN A 261 21.43 -30.95 26.57
CA GLN A 261 22.68 -31.68 26.25
C GLN A 261 22.93 -32.44 24.92
N SER A 262 23.86 -31.83 24.15
CA SER A 262 25.24 -32.33 23.86
C SER A 262 25.49 -33.58 23.00
N LYS A 263 26.31 -33.39 21.93
CA LYS A 263 27.53 -34.15 21.53
C LYS A 263 27.93 -33.70 20.10
N LYS A 264 29.03 -32.96 19.85
CA LYS A 264 30.45 -33.35 19.76
C LYS A 264 30.70 -34.68 19.02
N GLY A 265 31.44 -34.61 17.91
CA GLY A 265 32.11 -35.76 17.30
C GLY A 265 32.77 -35.43 15.95
N ASN A 266 34.09 -35.21 16.00
CA ASN A 266 35.12 -35.17 14.95
C ASN A 266 34.99 -34.22 13.76
#